data_AF-A0A7S2BZD3-F1
#
_entry.id   AF-A0A7S2BZD3-F1
#
_cell.length_a   1.000
_cell.length_b   1.000
_cell.length_c   1.000
_cell.angle_alpha   90.00
_cell.angle_beta   90.00
_cell.angle_gamma   90.00
#
_symmetry.space_group_name_H-M   'P 1'
#
loop_
_entity.id
_entity.type
_entity.pdbx_description
1 polymer ?
#
loop_
_entity_poly.entity_id
_entity_poly.type
_entity_poly.pdbx_seq_one_letter_code
_entity_poly.pdbx_strand_id
1 'polypeptide(L)'
;QVWQNPPWDMASRYAYLLMTVYVTMVYSSGMPVLNLLAMLYCFFSYWSDKAVLLRGSMRPPQYDAVMPRRTAWWLIYAGALHCVAAIAMYGQPCVFPSNPLGGSLGGLSQRGSSAVATSAQNAADETQGKLGGMASTFIDRWGRDCTWMFAIMLFFLLCFCGIYIVLKVLGSTCGEFISVIKELVCPKREKVAPDDQMSTPWAAAAVVIAQERPPASYRMEDHPDFMFLAKYMQAARSGFFAGQGMGGTVS
;
A
#
# COMPACT_ATOMS: atom_id res chain seq x y z
N GLN A 1 -14.76 -13.28 34.74
CA GLN A 1 -13.97 -12.54 33.74
C GLN A 1 -14.90 -12.27 32.56
N VAL A 2 -15.23 -11.02 32.28
CA VAL A 2 -16.06 -10.67 31.11
C VAL A 2 -15.19 -10.85 29.87
N TRP A 3 -15.59 -11.73 28.96
CA TRP A 3 -14.89 -11.93 27.68
C TRP A 3 -14.90 -10.63 26.89
N GLN A 4 -13.76 -9.97 26.81
CA GLN A 4 -13.57 -8.73 26.06
C GLN A 4 -12.76 -9.06 24.81
N ASN A 5 -13.30 -8.77 23.63
CA ASN A 5 -12.62 -9.07 22.38
C ASN A 5 -11.31 -8.26 22.24
N PRO A 6 -10.23 -8.84 21.69
CA PRO A 6 -8.95 -8.17 21.57
C PRO A 6 -9.04 -6.95 20.63
N PRO A 7 -8.18 -5.93 20.82
CA PRO A 7 -8.15 -4.75 19.95
C PRO A 7 -7.76 -5.15 18.52
N TRP A 8 -8.45 -4.57 17.54
CA TRP A 8 -8.19 -4.84 16.12
C TRP A 8 -7.05 -3.97 15.59
N ASP A 9 -5.91 -4.59 15.32
CA ASP A 9 -4.77 -3.93 14.69
C ASP A 9 -4.82 -4.06 13.16
N MET A 10 -5.13 -2.95 12.48
CA MET A 10 -5.15 -2.87 11.03
C MET A 10 -3.74 -2.88 10.42
N ALA A 11 -2.74 -2.35 11.13
CA ALA A 11 -1.41 -2.14 10.56
C ALA A 11 -0.73 -3.48 10.26
N SER A 12 -0.76 -4.41 11.23
CA SER A 12 -0.23 -5.77 11.03
C SER A 12 -0.93 -6.51 9.89
N ARG A 13 -2.26 -6.43 9.78
CA ARG A 13 -3.02 -7.08 8.70
C ARG A 13 -2.61 -6.58 7.32
N TYR A 14 -2.50 -5.26 7.12
CA TYR A 14 -2.02 -4.70 5.86
C TYR A 14 -0.56 -5.08 5.57
N ALA A 15 0.30 -5.18 6.59
CA ALA A 15 1.67 -5.62 6.41
C ALA A 15 1.75 -7.08 5.94
N TYR A 16 0.96 -7.99 6.54
CA TYR A 16 0.89 -9.38 6.09
C TYR A 16 0.31 -9.48 4.67
N LEU A 17 -0.75 -8.74 4.37
CA LEU A 17 -1.33 -8.69 3.02
C LEU A 17 -0.31 -8.23 1.96
N LEU A 18 0.42 -7.14 2.23
CA LEU A 18 1.48 -6.65 1.35
C LEU A 18 2.57 -7.70 1.17
N MET A 19 3.06 -8.28 2.26
CA MET A 19 4.10 -9.32 2.20
C MET A 19 3.68 -10.49 1.31
N THR A 20 2.47 -11.02 1.51
CA THR A 20 1.96 -12.13 0.70
C THR A 20 1.83 -11.74 -0.78
N VAL A 21 1.32 -10.55 -1.10
CA VAL A 21 1.21 -10.11 -2.50
C VAL A 21 2.60 -9.91 -3.13
N TYR A 22 3.57 -9.38 -2.38
CA TYR A 22 4.94 -9.22 -2.87
C TYR A 22 5.60 -10.56 -3.17
N VAL A 23 5.57 -11.49 -2.22
CA VAL A 23 6.16 -12.82 -2.39
C VAL A 23 5.49 -13.56 -3.54
N THR A 24 4.16 -13.56 -3.60
CA THR A 24 3.43 -14.24 -4.69
C THR A 24 3.73 -13.63 -6.05
N MET A 25 3.81 -12.29 -6.17
CA MET A 25 4.19 -11.63 -7.42
C MET A 25 5.62 -11.97 -7.84
N VAL A 26 6.59 -11.95 -6.93
CA VAL A 26 7.98 -12.31 -7.25
C VAL A 26 8.07 -13.74 -7.76
N TYR A 27 7.44 -14.70 -7.07
CA TYR A 27 7.49 -16.11 -7.45
C TYR A 27 6.59 -16.48 -8.64
N SER A 28 5.54 -15.69 -8.96
CA SER A 28 4.65 -16.00 -10.08
C SER A 28 5.36 -15.94 -11.43
N SER A 29 6.50 -15.25 -11.51
CA SER A 29 7.40 -15.26 -12.67
C SER A 29 7.81 -16.68 -13.10
N GLY A 30 7.98 -17.62 -12.17
CA GLY A 30 8.30 -19.01 -12.47
C GLY A 30 7.09 -19.96 -12.44
N MET A 31 6.04 -19.61 -11.67
CA MET A 31 4.84 -20.43 -11.52
C MET A 31 3.56 -19.56 -11.49
N PRO A 32 2.90 -19.34 -12.64
CA PRO A 32 1.73 -18.45 -12.73
C PRO A 32 0.52 -18.92 -11.91
N VAL A 33 0.49 -20.19 -11.49
CA VAL A 33 -0.53 -20.74 -10.57
C VAL A 33 -0.61 -19.97 -9.25
N LEU A 34 0.49 -19.34 -8.82
CA LEU A 34 0.54 -18.52 -7.61
C LEU A 34 -0.37 -17.29 -7.70
N ASN A 35 -0.65 -16.77 -8.90
CA ASN A 35 -1.57 -15.64 -9.06
C ASN A 35 -3.02 -16.04 -8.74
N LEU A 36 -3.42 -17.28 -9.05
CA LEU A 36 -4.73 -17.81 -8.65
C LEU A 36 -4.81 -17.96 -7.13
N LEU A 37 -3.76 -18.47 -6.50
CA LEU A 37 -3.69 -18.57 -5.04
C LEU A 37 -3.70 -17.20 -4.36
N ALA A 38 -3.02 -16.20 -4.93
CA ALA A 38 -3.05 -14.83 -4.44
C ALA A 38 -4.48 -14.23 -4.53
N MET A 39 -5.20 -14.47 -5.63
CA MET A 39 -6.59 -14.04 -5.77
C MET A 39 -7.50 -14.69 -4.71
N LEU A 40 -7.36 -16.00 -4.49
CA LEU A 40 -8.11 -16.71 -3.45
C LEU A 40 -7.77 -16.18 -2.05
N TYR A 41 -6.49 -15.96 -1.77
CA TYR A 41 -6.04 -15.39 -0.49
C TYR A 41 -6.68 -14.02 -0.24
N CYS A 42 -6.62 -13.10 -1.21
CA CYS A 42 -7.26 -11.79 -1.10
C CYS A 42 -8.79 -11.89 -0.89
N PHE A 43 -9.44 -12.84 -1.56
CA PHE A 43 -10.88 -13.09 -1.38
C PHE A 43 -11.18 -13.54 0.05
N PHE A 44 -10.47 -14.54 0.57
CA PHE A 44 -10.67 -15.01 1.94
C PHE A 44 -10.33 -13.94 2.98
N SER A 45 -9.24 -13.19 2.80
CA SER A 45 -8.87 -12.09 3.68
C SER A 45 -9.93 -10.99 3.71
N TYR A 46 -10.51 -10.64 2.56
CA TYR A 46 -11.62 -9.68 2.51
C TYR A 46 -12.83 -10.15 3.33
N TRP A 47 -13.23 -11.42 3.16
CA TRP A 47 -14.36 -11.98 3.90
C TRP A 47 -14.08 -12.15 5.38
N SER A 48 -12.86 -12.55 5.76
CA SER A 48 -12.47 -12.66 7.17
C SER A 48 -12.47 -11.29 7.85
N ASP A 49 -11.88 -10.28 7.21
CA ASP A 49 -11.81 -8.93 7.78
C ASP A 49 -13.21 -8.34 7.90
N LYS A 50 -14.07 -8.52 6.89
CA LYS A 50 -15.48 -8.13 6.95
C LYS A 50 -16.24 -8.82 8.09
N ALA A 51 -16.03 -10.13 8.27
CA ALA A 51 -16.68 -10.87 9.35
C ALA A 51 -16.22 -10.40 10.74
N VAL A 52 -14.92 -10.17 10.93
CA VAL A 52 -14.39 -9.71 12.22
C VAL A 52 -14.80 -8.26 12.51
N LEU A 53 -14.82 -7.37 11.51
CA LEU A 53 -15.27 -6.00 11.71
C LEU A 53 -16.73 -5.90 12.12
N LEU A 54 -17.61 -6.76 11.59
CA LEU A 54 -19.04 -6.74 11.89
C LEU A 54 -19.42 -7.51 13.16
N ARG A 55 -18.69 -8.59 13.51
CA ARG A 55 -19.08 -9.51 14.60
C ARG A 55 -18.09 -9.57 15.76
N GLY A 56 -16.85 -9.12 15.57
CA GLY A 56 -15.77 -9.26 16.55
C GLY A 56 -15.11 -7.95 17.00
N SER A 57 -15.49 -6.80 16.46
CA SER A 57 -14.90 -5.53 16.87
C SER A 57 -15.60 -4.95 18.10
N MET A 58 -14.83 -4.64 19.15
CA MET A 58 -15.33 -4.11 20.43
C MET A 58 -15.90 -2.68 20.30
N ARG A 59 -15.39 -1.90 19.34
CA ARG A 59 -15.85 -0.56 18.95
C ARG A 59 -15.36 -0.32 17.53
N PRO A 60 -16.19 0.16 16.57
CA PRO A 60 -15.69 0.54 15.25
C PRO A 60 -14.76 1.74 15.42
N PRO A 61 -13.44 1.58 15.34
CA PRO A 61 -12.52 2.70 15.35
C PRO A 61 -12.74 3.45 14.04
N GLN A 62 -12.63 4.77 14.05
CA GLN A 62 -12.66 5.54 12.80
C GLN A 62 -11.37 5.24 12.03
N TYR A 63 -11.41 4.20 11.19
CA TYR A 63 -10.30 3.86 10.32
C TYR A 63 -10.29 4.81 9.13
N ASP A 64 -9.24 5.60 9.02
CA ASP A 64 -9.04 6.49 7.90
C ASP A 64 -8.71 5.71 6.61
N ALA A 65 -9.20 6.21 5.47
CA ALA A 65 -8.87 5.69 4.15
C ALA A 65 -7.39 5.90 3.75
N VAL A 66 -6.60 6.57 4.60
CA VAL A 66 -5.19 6.90 4.35
C VAL A 66 -4.31 5.65 4.32
N MET A 67 -4.52 4.71 5.26
CA MET A 67 -3.77 3.43 5.33
C MET A 67 -3.91 2.60 4.05
N PRO A 68 -5.13 2.19 3.61
CA PRO A 68 -5.30 1.42 2.40
C PRO A 68 -4.84 2.16 1.14
N ARG A 69 -5.01 3.49 1.08
CA ARG A 69 -4.52 4.30 -0.03
C ARG A 69 -3.00 4.26 -0.13
N ARG A 70 -2.27 4.34 0.99
CA ARG A 70 -0.81 4.21 1.02
C ARG A 70 -0.37 2.80 0.64
N THR A 71 -1.04 1.78 1.17
CA THR A 71 -0.79 0.36 0.83
C THR A 71 -0.93 0.11 -0.69
N ALA A 72 -1.95 0.68 -1.33
CA ALA A 72 -2.13 0.57 -2.78
C ALA A 72 -0.97 1.18 -3.58
N TRP A 73 -0.42 2.32 -3.13
CA TRP A 73 0.77 2.90 -3.74
C TRP A 73 2.01 2.02 -3.60
N TRP A 74 2.17 1.35 -2.45
CA TRP A 74 3.26 0.40 -2.24
C TRP A 74 3.19 -0.82 -3.15
N LEU A 75 2.00 -1.15 -3.69
CA LEU A 75 1.81 -2.28 -4.59
C LEU A 75 2.51 -2.07 -5.95
N ILE A 76 2.69 -0.82 -6.39
CA ILE A 76 3.34 -0.51 -7.68
C ILE A 76 4.80 -0.98 -7.68
N TYR A 77 5.50 -0.88 -6.55
CA TYR A 77 6.88 -1.36 -6.44
C TYR A 77 6.98 -2.89 -6.50
N ALA A 78 5.90 -3.64 -6.18
CA ALA A 78 5.88 -5.09 -6.37
C ALA A 78 6.00 -5.47 -7.86
N GLY A 79 5.45 -4.65 -8.76
CA GLY A 79 5.60 -4.81 -10.21
C GLY A 79 7.05 -4.69 -10.66
N ALA A 80 7.82 -3.76 -10.08
CA ALA A 80 9.25 -3.63 -10.35
C ALA A 80 10.02 -4.90 -9.96
N LEU A 81 9.75 -5.43 -8.76
CA LEU A 81 10.37 -6.66 -8.28
C LEU A 81 9.98 -7.89 -9.12
N HIS A 82 8.73 -7.96 -9.58
CA HIS A 82 8.29 -9.01 -10.50
C HIS A 82 9.11 -9.01 -11.79
N CYS A 83 9.37 -7.84 -12.39
CA CYS A 83 10.19 -7.73 -13.59
C CYS A 83 11.64 -8.17 -13.35
N VAL A 84 12.24 -7.80 -12.21
CA VAL A 84 13.60 -8.24 -11.85
C VAL A 84 13.65 -9.77 -11.68
N ALA A 85 12.67 -10.35 -11.00
CA ALA A 85 12.56 -11.79 -10.81
C ALA A 85 12.35 -12.54 -12.15
N ALA A 86 11.50 -12.00 -13.03
CA ALA A 86 11.29 -12.53 -14.37
C ALA A 86 12.57 -12.52 -15.20
N ILE A 87 13.36 -11.44 -15.18
CA ILE A 87 14.66 -11.38 -15.88
C ILE A 87 15.63 -12.41 -15.30
N ALA A 88 15.66 -12.59 -13.97
CA ALA A 88 16.54 -13.55 -13.32
C ALA A 88 16.18 -15.02 -13.67
N MET A 89 14.90 -15.36 -13.68
CA MET A 89 14.38 -16.69 -14.02
C MET A 89 14.53 -17.00 -15.52
N TYR A 90 14.04 -16.11 -16.39
CA TYR A 90 14.07 -16.32 -17.84
C TYR A 90 15.45 -16.08 -18.47
N GLY A 91 16.37 -15.46 -17.75
CA GLY A 91 17.77 -15.33 -18.15
C GLY A 91 18.56 -16.64 -18.07
N GLN A 92 18.04 -17.69 -17.43
CA GLN A 92 18.76 -18.96 -17.35
C GLN A 92 18.70 -19.72 -18.68
N PRO A 93 19.85 -20.12 -19.27
CA PRO A 93 19.90 -20.80 -20.57
C PRO A 93 19.23 -22.18 -20.54
N CYS A 94 19.02 -22.75 -19.36
CA CYS A 94 18.39 -24.04 -19.16
C CYS A 94 16.87 -24.01 -19.39
N VAL A 95 16.24 -22.85 -19.25
CA VAL A 95 14.77 -22.70 -19.41
C VAL A 95 14.46 -22.32 -20.86
N PHE A 96 15.22 -21.37 -21.42
CA PHE A 96 15.12 -20.97 -22.83
C PHE A 96 16.53 -20.76 -23.41
N PRO A 97 17.01 -21.64 -24.31
CA PRO A 97 18.25 -21.40 -25.03
C PRO A 97 18.00 -20.30 -26.06
N SER A 98 18.56 -19.13 -25.83
CA SER A 98 18.54 -18.02 -26.79
C SER A 98 19.90 -17.39 -26.93
N ASN A 99 20.13 -16.85 -28.11
CA ASN A 99 21.38 -16.17 -28.41
C ASN A 99 21.45 -14.83 -27.65
N PRO A 100 22.66 -14.38 -27.28
CA PRO A 100 22.84 -12.99 -26.85
C PRO A 100 22.43 -12.03 -27.97
N LEU A 101 21.98 -10.82 -27.62
CA LEU A 101 21.62 -9.75 -28.55
C LEU A 101 22.74 -9.60 -29.59
N GLY A 102 22.46 -10.00 -30.83
CA GLY A 102 23.46 -10.06 -31.90
C GLY A 102 23.93 -11.46 -32.29
N GLY A 103 23.24 -12.54 -31.92
CA GLY A 103 23.62 -13.94 -32.18
C GLY A 103 24.14 -14.28 -33.58
N SER A 104 23.63 -13.63 -34.64
CA SER A 104 24.16 -13.81 -36.01
C SER A 104 25.52 -13.12 -36.22
N LEU A 105 25.71 -11.93 -35.63
CA LEU A 105 26.94 -11.13 -35.71
C LEU A 105 28.02 -11.63 -34.73
N GLY A 106 27.61 -12.04 -33.53
CA GLY A 106 28.46 -12.65 -32.51
C GLY A 106 28.94 -14.05 -32.90
N GLY A 107 28.09 -14.86 -33.53
CA GLY A 107 28.50 -16.16 -34.10
C GLY A 107 29.52 -16.03 -35.24
N LEU A 108 29.43 -14.95 -36.04
CA LEU A 108 30.43 -14.61 -37.05
C LEU A 108 31.74 -14.11 -36.42
N SER A 109 31.65 -13.21 -35.44
CA SER A 109 32.80 -12.68 -34.70
C SER A 109 33.55 -13.79 -33.96
N GLN A 110 32.83 -14.72 -33.33
CA GLN A 110 33.40 -15.85 -32.59
C GLN A 110 34.00 -16.91 -33.53
N ARG A 111 33.45 -17.14 -34.73
CA ARG A 111 34.15 -17.92 -35.78
C ARG A 111 35.38 -17.21 -36.34
N GLY A 112 35.36 -15.89 -36.43
CA GLY A 112 36.50 -15.07 -36.85
C GLY A 112 37.64 -15.02 -35.80
N SER A 113 37.30 -15.03 -34.52
CA SER A 113 38.26 -14.95 -33.40
C SER A 113 38.70 -16.31 -32.85
N SER A 114 37.92 -17.39 -33.03
CA SER A 114 38.36 -18.75 -32.70
C SER A 114 39.37 -19.33 -33.70
N ALA A 115 39.52 -18.73 -34.89
CA ALA A 115 40.66 -19.00 -35.78
C ALA A 115 41.99 -18.39 -35.27
N VAL A 116 41.95 -17.51 -34.26
CA VAL A 116 43.11 -16.76 -33.74
C VAL A 116 43.38 -17.02 -32.23
N ALA A 117 42.39 -17.44 -31.44
CA ALA A 117 42.46 -17.42 -29.97
C ALA A 117 42.65 -18.78 -29.27
N THR A 118 43.04 -19.86 -29.95
CA THR A 118 43.21 -21.20 -29.32
C THR A 118 44.40 -21.28 -28.34
N SER A 119 45.23 -20.24 -28.18
CA SER A 119 46.52 -20.35 -27.46
C SER A 119 46.68 -19.57 -26.14
N ALA A 120 45.69 -18.81 -25.63
CA ALA A 120 45.98 -17.84 -24.54
C ALA A 120 45.14 -17.87 -23.25
N GLN A 121 44.05 -18.64 -23.12
CA GLN A 121 43.02 -18.33 -22.11
C GLN A 121 43.01 -19.15 -20.79
N ASN A 122 43.82 -20.18 -20.62
CA ASN A 122 43.64 -21.12 -19.49
C ASN A 122 44.20 -20.66 -18.11
N ALA A 123 44.64 -19.41 -17.91
CA ALA A 123 45.44 -19.05 -16.73
C ALA A 123 44.88 -17.94 -15.81
N ALA A 124 43.71 -17.34 -16.08
CA ALA A 124 43.29 -16.10 -15.39
C ALA A 124 41.96 -16.17 -14.60
N ASP A 125 41.29 -17.32 -14.52
CA ASP A 125 39.84 -17.38 -14.22
C ASP A 125 39.44 -17.85 -12.79
N GLU A 126 40.34 -17.92 -11.80
CA GLU A 126 39.98 -18.62 -10.54
C GLU A 126 39.65 -17.71 -9.34
N THR A 127 40.08 -16.45 -9.28
CA THR A 127 39.94 -15.67 -8.02
C THR A 127 39.23 -14.31 -8.14
N GLN A 128 39.16 -13.71 -9.33
CA GLN A 128 38.39 -12.47 -9.57
C GLN A 128 36.94 -12.73 -10.01
N GLY A 129 36.62 -14.00 -10.27
CA GLY A 129 35.40 -14.46 -10.95
C GLY A 129 34.12 -14.58 -10.12
N LYS A 130 34.10 -14.29 -8.81
CA LYS A 130 32.85 -14.44 -8.01
C LYS A 130 31.98 -13.18 -7.95
N LEU A 131 32.56 -11.99 -7.74
CA LEU A 131 31.82 -10.73 -7.74
C LEU A 131 31.70 -10.16 -9.17
N GLY A 132 32.80 -10.21 -9.93
CA GLY A 132 32.82 -9.91 -11.35
C GLY A 132 32.01 -10.90 -12.18
N GLY A 133 32.00 -12.19 -11.79
CA GLY A 133 31.19 -13.22 -12.44
C GLY A 133 29.70 -13.08 -12.16
N MET A 134 29.28 -12.69 -10.95
CA MET A 134 27.86 -12.40 -10.71
C MET A 134 27.40 -11.24 -11.61
N ALA A 135 28.13 -10.12 -11.61
CA ALA A 135 27.80 -8.98 -12.45
C ALA A 135 27.86 -9.29 -13.95
N SER A 136 28.88 -10.02 -14.43
CA SER A 136 28.97 -10.42 -15.84
C SER A 136 27.85 -11.38 -16.24
N THR A 137 27.51 -12.34 -15.38
CA THR A 137 26.38 -13.25 -15.64
C THR A 137 25.05 -12.50 -15.64
N PHE A 138 24.86 -11.48 -14.80
CA PHE A 138 23.66 -10.64 -14.81
C PHE A 138 23.59 -9.77 -16.07
N ILE A 139 24.71 -9.20 -16.52
CA ILE A 139 24.77 -8.42 -17.77
C ILE A 139 24.49 -9.30 -18.99
N ASP A 140 25.07 -10.51 -19.04
CA ASP A 140 24.83 -11.49 -20.10
C ASP A 140 23.37 -12.00 -20.13
N ARG A 141 22.70 -12.02 -18.97
CA ARG A 141 21.27 -12.35 -18.85
C ARG A 141 20.37 -11.20 -19.30
N TRP A 142 20.81 -9.96 -19.09
CA TRP A 142 20.06 -8.76 -19.45
C TRP A 142 20.11 -8.49 -20.95
N GLY A 143 21.22 -8.85 -21.60
CA GLY A 143 21.43 -8.71 -23.04
C GLY A 143 20.93 -9.89 -23.87
N ARG A 144 20.03 -10.75 -23.38
CA ARG A 144 19.53 -11.89 -24.16
C ARG A 144 18.23 -11.53 -24.89
N ASP A 145 18.07 -12.04 -26.11
CA ASP A 145 16.93 -11.70 -26.98
C ASP A 145 15.56 -12.04 -26.37
N CYS A 146 15.49 -12.91 -25.35
CA CYS A 146 14.24 -13.27 -24.69
C CYS A 146 13.84 -12.32 -23.54
N THR A 147 14.76 -11.51 -23.01
CA THR A 147 14.50 -10.68 -21.82
C THR A 147 14.38 -9.19 -22.15
N TRP A 148 14.65 -8.78 -23.40
CA TRP A 148 14.63 -7.38 -23.83
C TRP A 148 13.28 -6.67 -23.57
N MET A 149 12.14 -7.38 -23.71
CA MET A 149 10.83 -6.79 -23.43
C MET A 149 10.62 -6.53 -21.94
N PHE A 150 11.02 -7.45 -21.07
CA PHE A 150 10.95 -7.27 -19.62
C PHE A 150 11.95 -6.22 -19.14
N ALA A 151 13.12 -6.14 -19.78
CA ALA A 151 14.12 -5.10 -19.53
C ALA A 151 13.61 -3.70 -19.89
N ILE A 152 12.95 -3.55 -21.05
CA ILE A 152 12.32 -2.29 -21.45
C ILE A 152 11.18 -1.92 -20.49
N MET A 153 10.34 -2.89 -20.11
CA MET A 153 9.25 -2.66 -19.18
C MET A 153 9.77 -2.24 -17.79
N LEU A 154 10.83 -2.88 -17.32
CA LEU A 154 11.54 -2.50 -16.10
C LEU A 154 12.13 -1.09 -16.21
N PHE A 155 12.77 -0.75 -17.32
CA PHE A 155 13.34 0.57 -17.54
C PHE A 155 12.26 1.66 -17.49
N PHE A 156 11.16 1.50 -18.22
CA PHE A 156 10.06 2.46 -18.17
C PHE A 156 9.45 2.59 -16.78
N LEU A 157 9.31 1.47 -16.05
CA LEU A 157 8.77 1.49 -14.69
C LEU A 157 9.73 2.18 -13.71
N LEU A 158 11.05 1.94 -13.82
CA LEU A 158 12.07 2.63 -13.02
C LEU A 158 12.14 4.13 -13.36
N CYS A 159 12.05 4.49 -14.63
CA CYS A 159 11.98 5.90 -15.05
C CYS A 159 10.72 6.57 -14.52
N PHE A 160 9.55 5.94 -14.66
CA PHE A 160 8.29 6.47 -14.14
C PHE A 160 8.33 6.59 -12.62
N CYS A 161 8.88 5.61 -11.92
CA CYS A 161 9.05 5.63 -10.47
C CYS A 161 10.03 6.72 -10.04
N GLY A 162 11.14 6.88 -10.76
CA GLY A 162 12.12 7.94 -10.53
C GLY A 162 11.54 9.33 -10.77
N ILE A 163 10.84 9.55 -11.88
CA ILE A 163 10.11 10.80 -12.16
C ILE A 163 9.08 11.05 -11.06
N TYR A 164 8.32 10.04 -10.65
CA TYR A 164 7.35 10.17 -9.57
C TYR A 164 7.99 10.55 -8.25
N ILE A 165 9.10 9.90 -7.86
CA ILE A 165 9.87 10.24 -6.65
C ILE A 165 10.35 11.69 -6.75
N VAL A 166 10.92 12.10 -7.88
CA VAL A 166 11.36 13.47 -8.10
C VAL A 166 10.21 14.46 -7.99
N LEU A 167 9.06 14.20 -8.61
CA LEU A 167 7.86 15.03 -8.51
C LEU A 167 7.34 15.10 -7.07
N LYS A 168 7.43 14.01 -6.31
CA LYS A 168 7.04 13.97 -4.89
C LYS A 168 7.99 14.75 -4.00
N VAL A 169 9.29 14.60 -4.23
CA VAL A 169 10.36 15.33 -3.53
C VAL A 169 10.24 16.81 -3.83
N LEU A 170 10.17 17.20 -5.10
CA LEU A 170 9.93 18.59 -5.51
C LEU A 170 8.61 19.13 -4.95
N GLY A 171 7.54 18.34 -4.97
CA GLY A 171 6.26 18.72 -4.38
C GLY A 171 6.32 18.92 -2.86
N SER A 172 7.06 18.08 -2.12
CA SER A 172 7.26 18.28 -0.69
C SER A 172 8.17 19.47 -0.41
N THR A 173 9.25 19.63 -1.17
CA THR A 173 10.22 20.70 -0.98
C THR A 173 9.60 22.05 -1.32
N CYS A 174 9.00 22.19 -2.50
CA CYS A 174 8.26 23.41 -2.88
C CYS A 174 7.05 23.67 -1.99
N GLY A 175 6.37 22.62 -1.51
CA GLY A 175 5.24 22.75 -0.59
C GLY A 175 5.63 23.36 0.75
N GLU A 176 6.71 22.88 1.37
CA GLU A 176 7.26 23.45 2.61
C GLU A 176 7.77 24.87 2.39
N PHE A 177 8.47 25.15 1.28
CA PHE A 177 8.93 26.50 0.97
C PHE A 177 7.75 27.49 0.79
N ILE A 178 6.67 27.08 0.12
CA ILE A 178 5.47 27.91 -0.04
C ILE A 178 4.77 28.11 1.30
N SER A 179 4.70 27.08 2.15
CA SER A 179 4.15 27.21 3.51
C SER A 179 4.96 28.20 4.35
N VAL A 180 6.29 28.13 4.36
CA VAL A 180 7.16 29.07 5.09
C VAL A 180 7.00 30.50 4.57
N ILE A 181 6.94 30.69 3.24
CA ILE A 181 6.69 32.02 2.65
C ILE A 181 5.30 32.53 3.05
N LYS A 182 4.28 31.66 3.05
CA LYS A 182 2.92 32.01 3.45
C LYS A 182 2.82 32.36 4.93
N GLU A 183 3.56 31.66 5.80
CA GLU A 183 3.67 31.94 7.24
C GLU A 183 4.38 33.28 7.50
N LEU A 184 5.40 33.61 6.70
CA LEU A 184 6.11 34.89 6.76
C LEU A 184 5.29 36.07 6.23
N VAL A 185 4.47 35.86 5.19
CA VAL A 185 3.66 36.92 4.54
C VAL A 185 2.28 37.09 5.20
N CYS A 186 1.74 36.03 5.79
CA CYS A 186 0.48 36.05 6.54
C CYS A 186 0.59 35.04 7.70
N PRO A 187 1.00 35.48 8.91
CA PRO A 187 1.04 34.62 10.09
C PRO A 187 -0.40 34.25 10.46
N LYS A 188 -0.87 33.16 9.89
CA LYS A 188 -2.15 32.59 10.26
C LYS A 188 -1.86 31.81 11.52
N ARG A 189 -2.02 32.46 12.68
CA ARG A 189 -1.86 31.85 14.01
C ARG A 189 -2.68 30.56 14.06
N GLU A 190 -2.04 29.44 13.78
CA GLU A 190 -2.67 28.14 13.92
C GLU A 190 -2.83 27.94 15.43
N LYS A 191 -4.08 27.80 15.88
CA LYS A 191 -4.41 27.38 17.24
C LYS A 191 -4.01 25.91 17.38
N VAL A 192 -2.72 25.62 17.37
CA VAL A 192 -2.22 24.34 17.85
C VAL A 192 -2.12 24.49 19.36
N ALA A 193 -3.05 23.86 20.08
CA ALA A 193 -2.94 23.74 21.52
C ALA A 193 -1.64 22.98 21.84
N PRO A 194 -0.84 23.45 22.82
CA PRO A 194 0.42 22.81 23.17
C PRO A 194 0.20 21.34 23.54
N ASP A 195 1.10 20.48 23.07
CA ASP A 195 1.11 19.01 23.21
C ASP A 195 1.28 18.52 24.67
N ASP A 196 1.13 19.43 25.63
CA ASP A 196 1.24 19.21 27.07
C ASP A 196 -0.10 18.76 27.71
N GLN A 197 -1.09 18.39 26.89
CA GLN A 197 -2.33 17.80 27.39
C GLN A 197 -2.13 16.31 27.68
N MET A 198 -1.38 16.05 28.74
CA MET A 198 -1.62 14.87 29.56
C MET A 198 -3.08 14.91 30.02
N SER A 199 -3.93 14.16 29.31
CA SER A 199 -5.32 13.86 29.65
C SER A 199 -6.18 15.08 30.04
N THR A 200 -6.62 15.89 29.06
CA THR A 200 -7.84 16.66 29.31
C THR A 200 -8.98 15.67 29.54
N PRO A 201 -9.63 15.66 30.73
CA PRO A 201 -10.74 14.75 30.97
C PRO A 201 -11.83 15.03 29.93
N TRP A 202 -12.43 13.97 29.39
CA TRP A 202 -13.41 14.03 28.30
C TRP A 202 -14.50 15.10 28.51
N ALA A 203 -14.91 15.33 29.75
CA ALA A 203 -15.87 16.37 30.10
C ALA A 203 -15.45 17.80 29.67
N ALA A 204 -14.16 18.13 29.76
CA ALA A 204 -13.64 19.44 29.33
C ALA A 204 -13.45 19.48 27.81
N ALA A 205 -13.00 18.38 27.20
CA ALA A 205 -12.79 18.29 25.75
C ALA A 205 -14.12 18.30 24.96
N ALA A 206 -15.16 17.66 25.48
CA ALA A 206 -16.47 17.56 24.82
C ALA A 206 -17.12 18.93 24.59
N VAL A 207 -16.96 19.87 25.53
CA VAL A 207 -17.50 21.24 25.41
C VAL A 207 -16.83 22.00 24.27
N VAL A 208 -15.51 21.87 24.12
CA VAL A 208 -14.74 22.53 23.06
C VAL A 208 -15.05 21.92 21.70
N ILE A 209 -15.11 20.59 21.61
CA ILE A 209 -15.47 19.87 20.37
C ILE A 209 -16.89 20.23 19.93
N ALA A 210 -17.84 20.34 20.87
CA ALA A 210 -19.21 20.75 20.56
C ALA A 210 -19.30 22.18 19.99
N GLN A 211 -18.38 23.08 20.37
CA GLN A 211 -18.34 24.44 19.83
C GLN A 211 -17.65 24.54 18.46
N GLU A 212 -16.55 23.80 18.23
CA GLU A 212 -15.77 23.95 17.00
C GLU A 212 -16.14 22.95 15.89
N ARG A 213 -16.61 21.74 16.23
CA ARG A 213 -16.92 20.67 15.27
C ARG A 213 -18.10 19.80 15.74
N PRO A 214 -19.35 20.27 15.58
CA PRO A 214 -20.50 19.47 15.97
C PRO A 214 -20.69 18.25 15.03
N PRO A 215 -21.13 17.08 15.57
CA PRO A 215 -21.45 16.83 16.98
C PRO A 215 -20.40 15.95 17.71
N ALA A 216 -20.14 16.29 18.98
CA ALA A 216 -19.35 15.45 19.91
C ALA A 216 -20.11 14.18 20.38
N SER A 217 -21.38 14.07 20.01
CA SER A 217 -22.35 13.07 20.45
C SER A 217 -23.14 12.57 19.24
N TYR A 218 -23.34 11.25 19.11
CA TYR A 218 -24.18 10.67 18.05
C TYR A 218 -25.68 10.83 18.32
N ARG A 219 -26.07 11.48 19.43
CA ARG A 219 -27.48 11.74 19.70
C ARG A 219 -27.99 12.76 18.69
N MET A 220 -29.03 12.36 17.98
CA MET A 220 -29.69 13.18 16.95
C MET A 220 -30.20 14.52 17.53
N GLU A 221 -30.46 14.56 18.84
CA GLU A 221 -30.89 15.71 19.64
C GLU A 221 -29.81 16.80 19.74
N ASP A 222 -28.54 16.42 19.70
CA ASP A 222 -27.40 17.31 19.93
C ASP A 222 -26.85 17.91 18.62
N HIS A 223 -27.39 17.51 17.45
CA HIS A 223 -26.94 17.99 16.15
C HIS A 223 -27.79 19.17 15.66
N PRO A 224 -27.20 20.33 15.34
CA PRO A 224 -27.96 21.53 14.96
C PRO A 224 -28.89 21.31 13.76
N ASP A 225 -28.40 20.64 12.71
CA ASP A 225 -29.19 20.38 11.50
C ASP A 225 -30.36 19.40 11.71
N PHE A 226 -30.28 18.51 12.71
CA PHE A 226 -31.30 17.48 12.96
C PHE A 226 -32.21 17.81 14.16
N MET A 227 -32.04 18.98 14.79
CA MET A 227 -32.90 19.42 15.90
C MET A 227 -34.39 19.43 15.55
N PHE A 228 -34.75 19.80 14.32
CA PHE A 228 -36.14 19.77 13.87
C PHE A 228 -36.72 18.34 13.91
N LEU A 229 -35.96 17.37 13.41
CA LEU A 229 -36.37 15.97 13.37
C LEU A 229 -36.43 15.36 14.77
N ALA A 230 -35.48 15.73 15.64
CA ALA A 230 -35.48 15.32 17.04
C ALA A 230 -36.73 15.82 17.79
N LYS A 231 -37.12 17.08 17.60
CA LYS A 231 -38.37 17.63 18.15
C LYS A 231 -39.61 16.90 17.62
N TYR A 232 -39.64 16.60 16.33
CA TYR A 232 -40.73 15.85 15.72
C TYR A 232 -40.86 14.43 16.30
N MET A 233 -39.73 13.71 16.46
CA MET A 233 -39.74 12.37 17.07
C MET A 233 -40.11 12.39 18.56
N GLN A 234 -39.70 13.41 19.32
CA GLN A 234 -40.11 13.56 20.72
C GLN A 234 -41.61 13.89 20.84
N ALA A 235 -42.15 14.74 19.97
CA ALA A 235 -43.58 15.03 19.90
C ALA A 235 -44.42 13.80 19.49
N ALA A 236 -43.93 13.03 18.52
CA ALA A 236 -44.55 11.76 18.13
C ALA A 236 -44.54 10.75 19.29
N ARG A 237 -43.42 10.67 20.04
CA ARG A 237 -43.29 9.80 21.21
C ARG A 237 -44.27 10.20 22.31
N SER A 238 -44.37 11.48 22.66
CA SER A 238 -45.29 11.95 23.71
C SER A 238 -46.76 11.81 23.31
N GLY A 239 -47.10 12.05 22.03
CA GLY A 239 -48.45 11.80 21.51
C GLY A 239 -48.84 10.32 21.51
N PHE A 240 -47.89 9.42 21.23
CA PHE A 240 -48.11 7.98 21.31
C PHE A 240 -48.35 7.49 22.75
N PHE A 241 -47.59 7.98 23.73
CA PHE A 241 -47.79 7.61 25.14
C PHE A 241 -49.02 8.27 25.77
N ALA A 242 -49.43 9.46 25.33
CA ALA A 242 -50.68 10.09 25.76
C ALA A 242 -51.93 9.33 25.26
N GLY A 243 -51.85 8.68 24.09
CA GLY A 243 -52.93 7.86 23.55
C GLY A 243 -53.07 6.47 24.19
N GLN A 244 -52.03 5.95 24.85
CA GLN A 244 -52.05 4.62 25.48
C GLN A 244 -52.44 4.63 26.97
N GLY A 245 -52.64 5.81 27.58
CA GLY A 245 -53.06 5.95 28.99
C GLY A 245 -54.58 5.93 29.24
N MET A 246 -55.41 5.82 28.21
CA MET A 246 -56.89 5.88 28.32
C MET A 246 -57.59 4.57 27.90
N GLY A 247 -56.99 3.42 28.18
CA GLY A 247 -57.60 2.12 27.89
C GLY A 247 -57.30 1.08 28.97
N GLY A 248 -57.90 1.21 30.15
CA GLY A 248 -57.68 0.22 31.22
C GLY A 248 -58.38 0.44 32.55
N THR A 249 -59.53 1.08 32.61
CA THR A 249 -60.46 0.95 33.76
C THR A 249 -61.90 1.01 33.27
N VAL A 250 -62.47 -0.15 32.94
CA VAL A 250 -63.92 -0.38 32.97
C VAL A 250 -64.12 -1.77 33.56
N SER A 251 -64.73 -1.75 34.76
CA SER A 251 -65.62 -2.73 35.41
C SER A 251 -65.57 -4.19 34.98
#